data_AF-A0A3B1BPL7-F1
#
_entry.id   AF-A0A3B1BPL7-F1
#
_cell.length_a   1.000
_cell.length_b   1.000
_cell.length_c   1.000
_cell.angle_alpha   90.00
_cell.angle_beta   90.00
_cell.angle_gamma   90.00
#
_symmetry.space_group_name_H-M   'P 1'
#
loop_
_entity.id
_entity.type
_entity.pdbx_description
1 polymer ?
#
loop_
_entity_poly.entity_id
_entity_poly.type
_entity_poly.pdbx_seq_one_letter_code
_entity_poly.pdbx_strand_id
1 'polypeptide(L)'
;RNVPYPQGMVSLAPYLPLDLSIAQVRSAGFWQQGVAQGYFRFVVTSRGFEHLSNQLYIEWIEIDDAPGQARIVARVPVTALNEPGVLVFTAPVCTNGPACTTLEVKTLHTYTQQPSFVRIRLKGVGIYDIVPR
;
A
#
# COMPACT_ATOMS: atom_id res chain seq x y z
N ARG A 1 -50.45 7.15 -6.62
CA ARG A 1 -50.03 5.99 -7.44
C ARG A 1 -48.52 5.92 -7.36
N ASN A 2 -47.99 4.95 -6.61
CA ASN A 2 -46.55 4.72 -6.51
C ASN A 2 -46.10 3.97 -7.77
N VAL A 3 -45.14 4.53 -8.48
CA VAL A 3 -44.48 3.84 -9.60
C VAL A 3 -43.35 2.99 -8.98
N PRO A 4 -43.33 1.66 -9.14
CA PRO A 4 -42.24 0.86 -8.63
C PRO A 4 -40.99 1.08 -9.49
N TYR A 5 -39.84 1.22 -8.84
CA TYR A 5 -38.54 1.16 -9.53
C TYR A 5 -38.39 -0.20 -10.22
N PRO A 6 -37.88 -0.27 -11.46
CA PRO A 6 -37.56 -1.54 -12.09
C PRO A 6 -36.44 -2.22 -11.30
N GLN A 7 -36.68 -3.45 -10.86
CA GLN A 7 -35.65 -4.27 -10.23
C GLN A 7 -34.64 -4.68 -11.30
N GLY A 8 -33.60 -3.86 -11.48
CA GLY A 8 -32.43 -4.24 -12.25
C GLY A 8 -31.85 -5.51 -11.65
N MET A 9 -31.74 -6.57 -12.47
CA MET A 9 -31.04 -7.78 -12.10
C MET A 9 -29.63 -7.41 -11.62
N VAL A 10 -29.37 -7.56 -10.32
CA VAL A 10 -28.01 -7.61 -9.80
C VAL A 10 -27.44 -8.93 -10.32
N SER A 11 -26.65 -8.86 -11.39
CA SER A 11 -25.74 -9.97 -11.70
C SER A 11 -24.85 -10.13 -10.48
N LEU A 12 -25.05 -11.19 -9.71
CA LEU A 12 -24.10 -11.59 -8.68
C LEU A 12 -22.84 -11.98 -9.46
N ALA A 13 -21.93 -11.02 -9.63
CA ALA A 13 -20.60 -11.30 -10.12
C ALA A 13 -20.07 -12.51 -9.32
N PRO A 14 -19.43 -13.49 -9.97
CA PRO A 14 -18.85 -14.62 -9.25
C PRO A 14 -18.00 -14.07 -8.11
N TYR A 15 -18.18 -14.63 -6.90
CA TYR A 15 -17.50 -14.17 -5.69
C TYR A 15 -16.03 -13.92 -5.99
N LEU A 16 -15.64 -12.64 -6.05
CA LEU A 16 -14.24 -12.28 -6.20
C LEU A 16 -13.55 -12.71 -4.90
N PRO A 17 -12.52 -13.57 -4.97
CA PRO A 17 -11.81 -13.99 -3.77
C PRO A 17 -11.22 -12.75 -3.11
N LEU A 18 -11.69 -12.44 -1.90
CA LEU A 18 -11.17 -11.35 -1.11
C LEU A 18 -9.95 -11.84 -0.33
N ASP A 19 -8.79 -11.23 -0.57
CA ASP A 19 -7.61 -11.46 0.24
C ASP A 19 -7.79 -10.79 1.61
N LEU A 20 -8.22 -11.58 2.60
CA LEU A 20 -8.46 -11.12 3.97
C LEU A 20 -7.18 -10.69 4.70
N SER A 21 -6.00 -10.97 4.14
CA SER A 21 -4.75 -10.47 4.71
C SER A 21 -4.55 -8.99 4.45
N ILE A 22 -5.16 -8.41 3.41
CA ILE A 22 -5.00 -6.99 3.09
C ILE A 22 -5.75 -6.14 4.12
N ALA A 23 -4.99 -5.43 4.96
CA ALA A 23 -5.53 -4.56 5.98
C ALA A 23 -5.79 -3.15 5.44
N GLN A 24 -4.86 -2.61 4.65
CA GLN A 24 -4.97 -1.27 4.07
C GLN A 24 -4.28 -1.20 2.72
N VAL A 25 -4.85 -0.40 1.81
CA VAL A 25 -4.23 -0.03 0.55
C VAL A 25 -4.30 1.48 0.41
N ARG A 26 -3.16 2.13 0.13
CA ARG A 26 -3.09 3.56 -0.13
C ARG A 26 -2.29 3.82 -1.39
N SER A 27 -2.85 4.54 -2.35
CA SER A 27 -2.11 5.07 -3.50
C SER A 27 -1.74 6.52 -3.26
N ALA A 28 -0.48 6.89 -3.52
CA ALA A 28 -0.01 8.28 -3.44
C ALA A 28 1.33 8.45 -4.16
N GLY A 29 1.71 9.70 -4.41
CA GLY A 29 2.98 10.07 -5.02
C GLY A 29 3.09 9.67 -6.48
N PHE A 30 4.06 10.26 -7.15
CA PHE A 30 4.28 10.06 -8.58
C PHE A 30 5.73 9.69 -8.83
N TRP A 31 5.95 8.80 -9.79
CA TRP A 31 7.28 8.45 -10.28
C TRP A 31 7.32 8.55 -11.80
N GLN A 32 8.51 8.85 -12.32
CA GLN A 32 8.82 8.83 -13.73
C GLN A 32 10.23 8.29 -13.93
N GLN A 33 10.40 7.39 -14.89
CA GLN A 33 11.67 6.81 -15.26
C GLN A 33 11.73 6.67 -16.79
N GLY A 34 12.39 7.64 -17.44
CA GLY A 34 12.35 7.76 -18.91
C GLY A 34 10.94 8.12 -19.38
N VAL A 35 10.38 7.29 -20.26
CA VAL A 35 9.00 7.43 -20.76
C VAL A 35 7.95 6.77 -19.86
N ALA A 36 8.37 5.90 -18.94
CA ALA A 36 7.47 5.23 -18.00
C ALA A 36 7.13 6.17 -16.84
N GLN A 37 5.87 6.17 -16.42
CA GLN A 37 5.39 6.97 -15.31
C GLN A 37 4.25 6.28 -14.56
N GLY A 38 3.97 6.78 -13.35
CA GLY A 38 2.77 6.39 -12.63
C GLY A 38 2.84 6.75 -11.16
N TYR A 39 2.18 5.95 -10.31
CA TYR A 39 2.02 6.26 -8.89
C TYR A 39 2.51 5.10 -8.02
N PHE A 40 2.73 5.38 -6.74
CA PHE A 40 3.03 4.32 -5.77
C PHE A 40 1.73 3.81 -5.14
N ARG A 41 1.71 2.52 -4.80
CA ARG A 41 0.68 1.89 -3.98
C ARG A 41 1.32 1.17 -2.81
N PHE A 42 0.83 1.46 -1.61
CA PHE A 42 1.28 0.90 -0.35
C PHE A 42 0.26 -0.12 0.11
N VAL A 43 0.66 -1.38 0.18
CA VAL A 43 -0.20 -2.48 0.60
C VAL A 43 0.27 -2.95 1.97
N VAL A 44 -0.55 -2.72 2.99
CA VAL A 44 -0.35 -3.24 4.33
C VAL A 44 -1.14 -4.53 4.46
N THR A 45 -0.45 -5.63 4.75
CA THR A 45 -1.09 -6.89 5.11
C THR A 45 -0.98 -7.14 6.60
N SER A 46 -1.91 -7.92 7.13
CA SER A 46 -1.97 -8.40 8.50
C SER A 46 -1.69 -9.90 8.53
N ARG A 47 -0.95 -10.34 9.53
CA ARG A 47 -0.69 -11.76 9.81
C ARG A 47 -0.71 -12.02 11.32
N GLY A 48 -0.93 -13.29 11.68
CA GLY A 48 -0.98 -13.75 13.08
C GLY A 48 -2.39 -13.73 13.66
N PHE A 49 -2.69 -14.73 14.49
CA PHE A 49 -3.99 -14.89 15.15
C PHE A 49 -3.95 -14.40 16.61
N GLU A 50 -2.93 -14.81 17.37
CA GLU A 50 -2.74 -14.42 18.78
C GLU A 50 -2.03 -13.06 18.93
N HIS A 51 -1.01 -12.81 18.09
CA HIS A 51 -0.35 -11.52 18.01
C HIS A 51 -0.41 -11.00 16.57
N LEU A 52 -1.20 -9.94 16.36
CA LEU A 52 -1.26 -9.26 15.08
C LEU A 52 0.10 -8.63 14.78
N SER A 53 0.60 -8.83 13.57
CA SER A 53 1.72 -8.10 13.00
C SER A 53 1.40 -7.71 11.56
N ASN A 54 2.04 -6.64 11.08
CA ASN A 54 1.83 -6.14 9.74
C ASN A 54 3.04 -6.37 8.83
N GLN A 55 2.79 -6.40 7.53
CA GLN A 55 3.82 -6.29 6.51
C GLN A 55 3.47 -5.15 5.56
N LEU A 56 4.48 -4.42 5.08
CA LEU A 56 4.36 -3.40 4.05
C LEU A 56 4.99 -3.89 2.75
N TYR A 57 4.23 -3.73 1.66
CA TYR A 57 4.72 -3.84 0.30
C TYR A 57 4.53 -2.49 -0.40
N ILE A 58 5.55 -2.07 -1.14
CA ILE A 58 5.48 -0.90 -2.02
C ILE A 58 5.36 -1.42 -3.45
N GLU A 59 4.36 -0.94 -4.16
CA GLU A 59 4.10 -1.25 -5.55
C GLU A 59 4.27 -0.01 -6.40
N TRP A 60 4.99 -0.14 -7.50
CA TRP A 60 5.10 0.87 -8.54
C TRP A 60 4.06 0.53 -9.58
N ILE A 61 3.03 1.36 -9.67
CA ILE A 61 1.97 1.22 -10.65
C ILE A 61 2.34 2.10 -11.83
N GLU A 62 2.64 1.49 -12.97
CA GLU A 62 2.80 2.21 -14.22
C GLU A 62 1.41 2.48 -14.81
N ILE A 63 1.23 3.67 -15.32
CA ILE A 63 0.07 4.07 -16.10
C ILE A 63 0.55 4.37 -17.52
N ASP A 64 -0.21 3.89 -18.49
CA ASP A 64 -0.05 4.32 -19.89
C ASP A 64 -1.05 5.45 -20.19
N ASP A 65 -0.82 6.18 -21.28
CA ASP A 65 -1.73 7.21 -21.78
C ASP A 65 -3.04 6.61 -22.31
N ALA A 66 -3.07 5.29 -22.56
CA ALA A 66 -4.26 4.55 -22.93
C ALA A 66 -5.15 4.25 -21.70
N PRO A 67 -6.48 4.53 -21.76
CA PRO A 67 -7.38 4.26 -20.65
C PRO A 67 -7.40 2.77 -20.26
N GLY A 68 -7.18 2.49 -18.97
CA GLY A 68 -7.41 1.16 -18.39
C GLY A 68 -6.21 0.22 -18.34
N GLN A 69 -5.01 0.62 -18.76
CA GLN A 69 -3.81 -0.21 -18.72
C GLN A 69 -2.85 0.15 -17.57
N ALA A 70 -3.34 0.12 -16.33
CA ALA A 70 -2.46 0.23 -15.17
C ALA A 70 -1.85 -1.14 -14.83
N ARG A 71 -0.53 -1.22 -14.65
CA ARG A 71 0.14 -2.47 -14.26
C ARG A 71 1.15 -2.26 -13.14
N ILE A 72 1.30 -3.27 -12.28
CA ILE A 72 2.36 -3.29 -11.27
C ILE A 72 3.67 -3.63 -11.97
N VAL A 73 4.61 -2.68 -12.03
CA VAL A 73 5.94 -2.89 -12.64
C VAL A 73 7.01 -3.31 -11.63
N ALA A 74 6.77 -3.07 -10.34
CA ALA A 74 7.56 -3.61 -9.25
C ALA A 74 6.70 -3.74 -7.99
N ARG A 75 6.96 -4.78 -7.21
CA ARG A 75 6.45 -4.95 -5.84
C ARG A 75 7.61 -5.32 -4.94
N VAL A 76 7.85 -4.53 -3.91
CA VAL A 76 9.01 -4.72 -3.03
C VAL A 76 8.56 -4.76 -1.56
N PRO A 77 8.96 -5.79 -0.79
CA PRO A 77 8.73 -5.82 0.65
C PRO A 77 9.63 -4.81 1.36
N VAL A 78 9.09 -4.14 2.39
CA VAL A 78 9.88 -3.27 3.25
C VAL A 78 10.45 -4.07 4.41
N THR A 79 11.64 -4.65 4.23
CA THR A 79 12.24 -5.62 5.18
C THR A 79 12.40 -5.04 6.59
N ALA A 80 12.78 -3.76 6.72
CA ALA A 80 12.90 -3.07 8.00
C ALA A 80 11.59 -2.99 8.81
N LEU A 81 10.42 -3.17 8.17
CA LEU A 81 9.12 -3.24 8.82
C LEU A 81 8.59 -4.69 8.92
N ASN A 82 8.94 -5.52 7.94
CA ASN A 82 8.41 -6.88 7.80
C ASN A 82 9.18 -7.89 8.65
N GLU A 83 10.43 -7.58 9.04
CA GLU A 83 11.32 -8.42 9.82
C GLU A 83 11.72 -7.71 11.13
N PRO A 84 11.70 -8.41 12.28
CA PRO A 84 11.30 -9.81 12.48
C PRO A 84 9.77 -10.02 12.40
N GLY A 85 9.03 -8.94 12.13
CA GLY A 85 7.58 -8.94 11.91
C GLY A 85 6.80 -9.13 13.21
N VAL A 86 7.15 -8.25 14.14
CA VAL A 86 6.58 -8.04 15.47
C VAL A 86 5.96 -6.63 15.58
N LEU A 87 5.90 -5.91 14.46
CA LEU A 87 5.43 -4.53 14.41
C LEU A 87 3.98 -4.50 13.92
N VAL A 88 3.18 -3.62 14.52
CA VAL A 88 1.88 -3.21 14.00
C VAL A 88 1.95 -1.76 13.54
N PHE A 89 1.31 -1.46 12.42
CA PHE A 89 1.31 -0.14 11.79
C PHE A 89 0.18 0.01 10.78
N THR A 90 -0.13 1.26 10.43
CA THR A 90 -1.05 1.62 9.35
C THR A 90 -0.28 1.95 8.07
N ALA A 91 -0.99 2.24 6.98
CA ALA A 91 -0.37 2.71 5.75
C ALA A 91 0.52 3.95 5.99
N PRO A 92 1.67 4.06 5.29
CA PRO A 92 2.60 5.17 5.43
C PRO A 92 1.95 6.53 5.17
N VAL A 93 2.52 7.59 5.75
CA VAL A 93 2.17 8.98 5.49
C VAL A 93 3.25 9.66 4.68
N CYS A 94 2.87 10.34 3.60
CA CYS A 94 3.75 11.18 2.79
C CYS A 94 4.21 12.40 3.58
N THR A 95 5.52 12.67 3.62
CA THR A 95 6.07 13.81 4.40
C THR A 95 6.66 14.93 3.55
N ASN A 96 6.81 14.76 2.23
CA ASN A 96 7.46 15.74 1.35
C ASN A 96 6.57 16.29 0.22
N GLY A 97 5.32 16.59 0.55
CA GLY A 97 4.38 17.20 -0.38
C GLY A 97 3.79 16.23 -1.41
N PRO A 98 3.19 16.75 -2.51
CA PRO A 98 2.38 15.96 -3.45
C PRO A 98 3.15 14.83 -4.15
N ALA A 99 4.45 15.00 -4.34
CA ALA A 99 5.31 14.00 -4.98
C ALA A 99 5.47 12.73 -4.13
N CYS A 100 5.33 12.84 -2.80
CA CYS A 100 5.36 11.72 -1.84
C CYS A 100 6.53 10.74 -2.07
N THR A 101 7.74 11.26 -2.28
CA THR A 101 8.95 10.43 -2.42
C THR A 101 9.59 10.10 -1.07
N THR A 102 9.10 10.68 0.04
CA THR A 102 9.48 10.30 1.40
C THR A 102 8.22 9.98 2.20
N LEU A 103 8.28 8.84 2.88
CA LEU A 103 7.20 8.28 3.68
C LEU A 103 7.67 8.14 5.12
N GLU A 104 6.75 8.31 6.05
CA GLU A 104 6.95 7.97 7.45
C GLU A 104 5.92 6.92 7.87
N VAL A 105 6.39 5.89 8.55
CA VAL A 105 5.57 4.84 9.14
C VAL A 105 5.75 4.89 10.64
N LYS A 106 4.67 5.18 11.36
CA LYS A 106 4.62 5.01 12.82
C LYS A 106 4.34 3.55 13.12
N THR A 107 5.17 2.95 13.96
CA THR A 107 5.11 1.54 14.33
C THR A 107 4.92 1.38 15.84
N LEU A 108 4.36 0.25 16.24
CA LEU A 108 4.26 -0.19 17.62
C LEU A 108 4.73 -1.64 17.72
N HIS A 109 5.61 -1.94 18.67
CA HIS A 109 6.06 -3.32 18.90
C HIS A 109 4.96 -4.11 19.64
N THR A 110 4.50 -5.21 19.06
CA THR A 110 3.31 -5.96 19.53
C THR A 110 3.45 -6.49 20.96
N TYR A 111 4.67 -6.81 21.40
CA TYR A 111 4.93 -7.33 22.76
C TYR A 111 5.27 -6.27 23.80
N THR A 112 6.01 -5.23 23.42
CA THR A 112 6.56 -4.25 24.38
C THR A 112 5.76 -2.95 24.39
N GLN A 113 4.86 -2.78 23.41
CA GLN A 113 4.10 -1.56 23.19
C GLN A 113 4.97 -0.31 23.02
N GLN A 114 6.24 -0.50 22.65
CA GLN A 114 7.15 0.61 22.40
C GLN A 114 6.88 1.19 21.00
N PRO A 115 6.61 2.50 20.88
CA PRO A 115 6.44 3.15 19.59
C PRO A 115 7.80 3.43 18.93
N SER A 116 7.83 3.36 17.60
CA SER A 116 8.98 3.76 16.79
C SER A 116 8.52 4.37 15.46
N PHE A 117 9.48 4.88 14.69
CA PHE A 117 9.24 5.46 13.38
C PHE A 117 10.27 4.95 12.38
N VAL A 118 9.80 4.63 11.17
CA VAL A 118 10.66 4.31 10.04
C VAL A 118 10.39 5.30 8.93
N ARG A 119 11.45 5.92 8.41
CA ARG A 119 11.37 6.76 7.21
C ARG A 119 11.89 6.03 6.00
N ILE A 120 11.11 6.08 4.93
CA ILE A 120 11.39 5.39 3.68
C ILE A 120 11.50 6.46 2.60
N ARG A 121 12.61 6.47 1.87
CA ARG A 121 12.79 7.32 0.70
C ARG A 121 12.66 6.47 -0.57
N LEU A 122 11.73 6.83 -1.42
CA LEU A 122 11.53 6.22 -2.74
C LEU A 122 12.52 6.85 -3.72
N LYS A 123 13.15 6.02 -4.56
CA LYS A 123 14.08 6.46 -5.61
C LYS A 123 13.50 6.17 -6.99
N GLY A 124 13.93 5.05 -7.59
CA GLY A 124 13.46 4.56 -8.88
C GLY A 124 12.51 3.38 -8.74
N VAL A 125 12.13 2.78 -9.87
CA VAL A 125 11.25 1.60 -9.88
C VAL A 125 11.87 0.46 -9.07
N GLY A 126 11.15 0.01 -8.04
CA GLY A 126 11.59 -1.08 -7.17
C GLY A 126 12.71 -0.73 -6.19
N ILE A 127 13.06 0.56 -6.02
CA ILE A 127 14.19 0.98 -5.19
C ILE A 127 13.72 1.95 -4.10
N TYR A 128 14.05 1.62 -2.85
CA TYR A 128 13.86 2.50 -1.69
C TYR A 128 15.08 2.44 -0.76
N ASP A 129 15.26 3.46 0.07
CA ASP A 129 16.17 3.43 1.21
C ASP A 129 15.41 3.64 2.51
N ILE A 130 15.95 3.08 3.60
CA ILE A 130 15.62 3.53 4.95
C ILE A 130 16.51 4.71 5.29
N VAL A 131 15.92 5.83 5.67
CA VAL A 131 16.65 7.06 5.99
C VAL A 131 16.51 7.42 7.47
N PRO A 132 17.55 8.02 8.08
CA PRO A 132 17.45 8.57 9.42
C PRO A 132 16.34 9.63 9.51
N ARG A 133 15.82 9.81 10.73
CA ARG A 133 14.89 10.90 11.03
C ARG A 133 15.60 12.25 11.10
#